data_AF-A0A4V2VT07-F1
#
_entry.id   AF-A0A4V2VT07-F1
#
_cell.length_a   1.000
_cell.length_b   1.000
_cell.length_c   1.000
_cell.angle_alpha   90.00
_cell.angle_beta   90.00
_cell.angle_gamma   90.00
#
_symmetry.space_group_name_H-M   'P 1'
#
loop_
_entity.id
_entity.type
_entity.pdbx_description
1 polymer ?
#
loop_
_entity_poly.entity_id
_entity_poly.type
_entity_poly.pdbx_seq_one_letter_code
_entity_poly.pdbx_strand_id
1 'polypeptide(L)'
;MLHFHLPFLHEAMRAAIARHHLTPGDFAAWANRKGVVAPGKLGLLLAGIVAWFNRDFFKALHVLIPQVEAALRSMVDLVGRPTTKPAGTVPGVSVSINMGDILFNPDLVASLGPLGPRLALYLKVVFADPRGMNLRNEFAHGLMDAEEVSEGAVLWVIHSLLVIALWQKPDGA
;
A
#
# COMPACT_ATOMS: atom_id res chain seq x y z
N MET A 1 -14.64 8.97 -17.20
CA MET A 1 -14.41 7.68 -16.51
C MET A 1 -13.24 6.98 -17.21
N LEU A 2 -12.03 7.10 -16.67
CA LEU A 2 -10.76 6.68 -17.29
C LEU A 2 -10.62 5.14 -17.27
N HIS A 3 -11.09 4.46 -18.31
CA HIS A 3 -10.97 2.99 -18.46
C HIS A 3 -9.70 2.53 -19.22
N PHE A 4 -8.76 3.42 -19.56
CA PHE A 4 -7.67 3.10 -20.50
C PHE A 4 -6.36 2.53 -19.89
N HIS A 5 -6.26 2.34 -18.57
CA HIS A 5 -4.99 1.89 -17.94
C HIS A 5 -5.04 0.49 -17.29
N LEU A 6 -6.22 -0.02 -16.97
CA LEU A 6 -6.39 -1.36 -16.38
C LEU A 6 -5.92 -2.53 -17.27
N PRO A 7 -6.09 -2.53 -18.61
CA PRO A 7 -5.67 -3.71 -19.40
C PRO A 7 -4.16 -3.92 -19.29
N PHE A 8 -3.35 -2.87 -19.38
CA PHE A 8 -1.89 -3.02 -19.37
C PHE A 8 -1.33 -3.59 -18.07
N LEU A 9 -1.82 -3.16 -16.90
CA LEU A 9 -1.35 -3.72 -15.62
C LEU A 9 -1.76 -5.19 -15.46
N HIS A 10 -3.01 -5.52 -15.79
CA HIS A 10 -3.50 -6.89 -15.75
C HIS A 10 -2.71 -7.81 -16.69
N GLU A 11 -2.54 -7.41 -17.95
CA GLU A 11 -1.79 -8.16 -18.95
C GLU A 11 -0.32 -8.34 -18.53
N ALA A 12 0.33 -7.29 -18.04
CA ALA A 12 1.71 -7.33 -17.59
C ALA A 12 1.90 -8.29 -16.39
N MET A 13 1.01 -8.20 -15.39
CA MET A 13 1.05 -9.06 -14.22
C MET A 13 0.80 -10.53 -14.60
N ARG A 14 -0.20 -10.79 -15.44
CA ARG A 14 -0.49 -12.14 -15.93
C ARG A 14 0.67 -12.72 -16.74
N ALA A 15 1.25 -11.93 -17.64
CA ALA A 15 2.40 -12.35 -18.44
C ALA A 15 3.63 -12.63 -17.57
N ALA A 16 3.89 -11.81 -16.56
CA ALA A 16 4.99 -12.02 -15.62
C ALA A 16 4.80 -13.31 -14.80
N ILE A 17 3.60 -13.54 -14.26
CA ILE A 17 3.26 -14.77 -13.52
C ILE A 17 3.45 -16.00 -14.41
N ALA A 18 2.91 -15.97 -15.64
CA ALA A 18 3.00 -17.11 -16.55
C ALA A 18 4.44 -17.40 -17.02
N ARG A 19 5.20 -16.34 -17.34
CA ARG A 19 6.57 -16.47 -17.87
C ARG A 19 7.58 -16.91 -16.80
N HIS A 20 7.41 -16.44 -15.57
CA HIS A 20 8.39 -16.63 -14.50
C HIS A 20 7.91 -17.57 -13.39
N HIS A 21 6.72 -18.15 -13.53
CA HIS A 21 6.09 -19.03 -12.53
C HIS A 21 6.02 -18.40 -11.14
N LEU A 22 5.71 -17.10 -11.09
CA LEU A 22 5.68 -16.35 -9.83
C LEU A 22 4.61 -16.89 -8.90
N THR A 23 4.99 -17.09 -7.65
CA THR A 23 4.15 -17.59 -6.56
C THR A 23 3.76 -16.45 -5.61
N PRO A 24 2.74 -16.64 -4.76
CA PRO A 24 2.45 -15.70 -3.68
C PRO A 24 3.66 -15.37 -2.80
N GLY A 25 4.55 -16.36 -2.59
CA GLY A 25 5.78 -16.19 -1.85
C GLY A 25 6.75 -15.21 -2.50
N ASP A 26 6.87 -15.23 -3.83
CA ASP A 26 7.74 -14.32 -4.58
C ASP A 26 7.27 -12.87 -4.46
N PHE A 27 5.95 -12.64 -4.55
CA PHE A 27 5.37 -11.32 -4.34
C PHE A 27 5.59 -10.82 -2.91
N ALA A 28 5.39 -11.67 -1.89
CA ALA A 28 5.62 -11.30 -0.50
C ALA A 28 7.11 -11.00 -0.23
N ALA A 29 8.01 -11.82 -0.76
CA ALA A 29 9.45 -11.64 -0.66
C ALA A 29 9.91 -10.34 -1.33
N TRP A 30 9.40 -10.05 -2.54
CA TRP A 30 9.69 -8.79 -3.22
C TRP A 30 9.16 -7.59 -2.42
N ALA A 31 7.89 -7.61 -2.02
CA ALA A 31 7.25 -6.54 -1.27
C ALA A 31 8.00 -6.20 0.03
N ASN A 32 8.60 -7.21 0.69
CA ASN A 32 9.39 -7.00 1.90
C ASN A 32 10.92 -6.99 1.71
N ARG A 33 11.43 -6.89 0.47
CA ARG A 33 12.89 -6.93 0.20
C ARG A 33 13.72 -5.86 0.91
N LYS A 34 13.06 -4.80 1.41
CA LYS A 34 13.66 -3.67 2.15
C LYS A 34 13.32 -3.68 3.64
N GLY A 35 12.63 -4.71 4.14
CA GLY A 35 12.23 -4.81 5.55
C GLY A 35 11.16 -3.80 5.98
N VAL A 36 10.41 -3.23 5.03
CA VAL A 36 9.34 -2.25 5.31
C VAL A 36 8.09 -2.90 5.91
N VAL A 37 7.95 -4.23 5.83
CA VAL A 37 6.92 -5.01 6.50
C VAL A 37 7.54 -5.72 7.70
N ALA A 38 7.07 -5.37 8.90
CA ALA A 38 7.55 -5.98 10.14
C ALA A 38 7.42 -7.52 10.10
N PRO A 39 8.35 -8.28 10.73
CA PRO A 39 8.33 -9.75 10.68
C PRO A 39 6.99 -10.37 11.08
N GLY A 40 6.34 -9.86 12.13
CA GLY A 40 5.03 -10.34 12.60
C GLY A 40 3.86 -10.06 11.63
N LYS A 41 4.07 -9.23 10.60
CA LYS A 41 3.06 -8.88 9.58
C LYS A 41 3.27 -9.60 8.25
N LEU A 42 4.39 -10.31 8.07
CA LEU A 42 4.67 -11.07 6.84
C LEU A 42 3.60 -12.13 6.55
N GLY A 43 3.08 -12.78 7.60
CA GLY A 43 1.99 -13.75 7.44
C GLY A 43 0.69 -13.11 6.93
N LEU A 44 0.38 -11.89 7.36
CA LEU A 44 -0.78 -11.14 6.86
C LEU A 44 -0.58 -10.75 5.39
N LEU A 45 0.60 -10.20 5.06
CA LEU A 45 0.95 -9.87 3.68
C LEU A 45 0.79 -11.09 2.75
N LEU A 46 1.38 -12.23 3.14
CA LEU A 46 1.28 -13.47 2.37
C LEU A 46 -0.17 -13.95 2.26
N ALA A 47 -0.94 -13.93 3.35
CA ALA A 47 -2.35 -14.35 3.34
C ALA A 47 -3.20 -13.51 2.37
N GLY A 48 -2.96 -12.20 2.30
CA GLY A 48 -3.63 -11.31 1.35
C GLY A 48 -3.24 -11.60 -0.12
N ILE A 49 -1.97 -11.88 -0.38
CA ILE A 49 -1.49 -12.25 -1.73
C ILE A 49 -2.04 -13.63 -2.14
N VAL A 50 -2.08 -14.60 -1.23
CA VAL A 50 -2.70 -15.92 -1.48
C VAL A 50 -4.18 -15.77 -1.79
N ALA A 51 -4.90 -14.89 -1.09
CA ALA A 51 -6.29 -14.59 -1.39
C ALA A 51 -6.47 -14.04 -2.82
N TRP A 52 -5.58 -13.13 -3.27
CA TRP A 52 -5.58 -12.64 -4.65
C TRP A 52 -5.40 -13.77 -5.66
N PHE A 53 -4.40 -14.65 -5.46
CA PHE A 53 -4.18 -15.80 -6.34
C PHE A 53 -5.38 -16.76 -6.39
N ASN A 54 -6.12 -16.89 -5.28
CA ASN A 54 -7.32 -17.70 -5.18
C ASN A 54 -8.60 -16.97 -5.66
N ARG A 55 -8.47 -15.76 -6.20
CA ARG A 55 -9.57 -14.89 -6.64
C ARG A 55 -10.54 -14.48 -5.53
N ASP A 56 -10.12 -14.57 -4.27
CA ASP A 56 -10.82 -14.01 -3.12
C ASP A 56 -10.43 -12.54 -2.98
N PHE A 57 -10.97 -11.71 -3.86
CA PHE A 57 -10.62 -10.29 -3.96
C PHE A 57 -11.06 -9.50 -2.73
N PHE A 58 -12.19 -9.90 -2.12
CA PHE A 58 -12.68 -9.28 -0.90
C PHE A 58 -11.65 -9.43 0.22
N LYS A 59 -11.20 -10.65 0.50
CA LYS A 59 -10.16 -10.91 1.49
C LYS A 59 -8.83 -10.27 1.11
N ALA A 60 -8.46 -10.29 -0.17
CA ALA A 60 -7.23 -9.65 -0.63
C ALA A 60 -7.22 -8.15 -0.30
N LEU A 61 -8.28 -7.42 -0.62
CA LEU A 61 -8.41 -5.99 -0.29
C LEU A 61 -8.40 -5.77 1.23
N HIS A 62 -9.18 -6.55 1.98
CA HIS A 62 -9.28 -6.45 3.45
C HIS A 62 -7.93 -6.59 4.14
N VAL A 63 -7.11 -7.49 3.64
CA VAL A 63 -5.82 -7.78 4.25
C VAL A 63 -4.74 -6.82 3.77
N LEU A 64 -4.68 -6.54 2.47
CA LEU A 64 -3.55 -5.85 1.85
C LEU A 64 -3.60 -4.31 1.97
N ILE A 65 -4.78 -3.67 1.97
CA ILE A 65 -4.88 -2.21 2.12
C ILE A 65 -4.23 -1.76 3.45
N PRO A 66 -4.54 -2.37 4.61
CA PRO A 66 -3.83 -2.07 5.86
C PRO A 66 -2.33 -2.37 5.82
N GLN A 67 -1.89 -3.38 5.04
CA GLN A 67 -0.45 -3.67 4.91
C GLN A 67 0.29 -2.57 4.14
N VAL A 68 -0.34 -1.95 3.14
CA VAL A 68 0.24 -0.79 2.44
C VAL A 68 0.41 0.39 3.39
N GLU A 69 -0.60 0.69 4.23
CA GLU A 69 -0.48 1.74 5.26
C GLU A 69 0.62 1.43 6.27
N ALA A 70 0.69 0.17 6.73
CA ALA A 70 1.73 -0.28 7.64
C ALA A 70 3.13 -0.12 7.03
N ALA A 71 3.32 -0.51 5.77
CA ALA A 71 4.59 -0.37 5.07
C ALA A 71 5.01 1.10 4.91
N LEU A 72 4.07 1.98 4.54
CA LEU A 72 4.33 3.41 4.44
C LEU A 72 4.75 4.01 5.79
N ARG A 73 4.08 3.63 6.87
CA ARG A 73 4.46 4.06 8.22
C ARG A 73 5.83 3.52 8.65
N SER A 74 6.16 2.28 8.29
CA SER A 74 7.50 1.74 8.52
C SER A 74 8.58 2.48 7.72
N MET A 75 8.29 2.97 6.52
CA MET A 75 9.23 3.84 5.79
C MET A 75 9.50 5.14 6.55
N VAL A 76 8.47 5.75 7.14
CA VAL A 76 8.59 6.95 7.99
C VAL A 76 9.46 6.69 9.22
N ASP A 77 9.26 5.54 9.88
CA ASP A 77 10.09 5.10 11.00
C ASP A 77 11.56 4.93 10.61
N LEU A 78 11.81 4.28 9.47
CA LEU A 78 13.15 4.02 8.94
C LEU A 78 13.93 5.30 8.62
N VAL A 79 13.26 6.41 8.33
CA VAL A 79 13.89 7.74 8.11
C VAL A 79 13.90 8.61 9.38
N GLY A 80 13.70 7.99 10.56
CA GLY A 80 13.83 8.65 11.86
C GLY A 80 12.70 9.64 12.18
N ARG A 81 11.55 9.54 11.50
CA ARG A 81 10.41 10.43 11.72
C ARG A 81 9.37 9.79 12.64
N PRO A 82 8.70 10.58 13.51
CA PRO A 82 7.69 10.04 14.41
C PRO A 82 6.54 9.35 13.66
N THR A 83 6.20 8.13 14.09
CA THR A 83 5.06 7.37 13.56
C THR A 83 3.81 7.46 14.43
N THR A 84 3.81 8.37 15.40
CA THR A 84 2.69 8.66 16.28
C THR A 84 2.43 10.15 16.36
N LYS A 85 1.16 10.52 16.60
CA LYS A 85 0.71 11.88 16.87
C LYS A 85 -0.17 11.90 18.13
N PRO A 86 -0.33 13.03 18.81
CA PRO A 86 -1.30 13.15 19.90
C PRO A 86 -2.70 12.75 19.41
N ALA A 87 -3.46 12.06 20.26
CA ALA A 87 -4.84 11.64 19.96
C ALA A 87 -5.79 12.83 19.74
N GLY A 88 -5.42 14.02 20.22
CA GLY A 88 -6.21 15.25 20.15
C GLY A 88 -7.40 15.27 21.12
N THR A 89 -8.04 14.11 21.33
CA THR A 89 -9.22 13.94 22.19
C THR A 89 -8.89 13.52 23.61
N VAL A 90 -7.73 12.88 23.82
CA VAL A 90 -7.30 12.38 25.14
C VAL A 90 -5.90 12.93 25.46
N PRO A 91 -5.76 13.80 26.48
CA PRO A 91 -4.46 14.33 26.88
C PRO A 91 -3.47 13.23 27.27
N GLY A 92 -2.21 13.37 26.83
CA GLY A 92 -1.15 12.41 27.13
C GLY A 92 -1.20 11.10 26.34
N VAL A 93 -2.21 10.90 25.49
CA VAL A 93 -2.33 9.71 24.64
C VAL A 93 -1.85 10.02 23.23
N SER A 94 -1.02 9.13 22.70
CA SER A 94 -0.57 9.15 21.30
C SER A 94 -1.22 8.02 20.51
N VAL A 95 -1.56 8.30 19.26
CA VAL A 95 -2.08 7.33 18.30
C VAL A 95 -1.11 7.21 17.13
N SER A 96 -1.15 6.08 16.42
CA SER A 96 -0.37 5.93 15.19
C SER A 96 -0.83 6.92 14.12
N ILE A 97 0.12 7.47 13.35
CA ILE A 97 -0.22 8.22 12.14
C ILE A 97 -0.79 7.26 11.09
N ASN A 98 -1.79 7.72 10.34
CA ASN A 98 -2.39 6.96 9.25
C ASN A 98 -1.78 7.33 7.88
N MET A 99 -2.23 6.68 6.81
CA MET A 99 -1.72 6.96 5.46
C MET A 99 -1.95 8.43 5.06
N GLY A 100 -3.09 9.01 5.38
CA GLY A 100 -3.40 10.41 5.09
C GLY A 100 -2.44 11.39 5.77
N ASP A 101 -2.15 11.16 7.05
CA ASP A 101 -1.19 11.97 7.83
C ASP A 101 0.19 12.03 7.17
N ILE A 102 0.62 10.93 6.54
CA ILE A 102 1.89 10.84 5.84
C ILE A 102 1.78 11.51 4.47
N LEU A 103 0.83 11.09 3.65
CA LEU A 103 0.74 11.49 2.25
C LEU A 103 0.48 12.99 2.09
N PHE A 104 -0.34 13.59 2.96
CA PHE A 104 -0.68 15.02 2.89
C PHE A 104 0.28 15.94 3.65
N ASN A 105 1.34 15.40 4.26
CA ASN A 105 2.38 16.18 4.93
C ASN A 105 3.62 16.32 4.00
N PRO A 106 3.89 17.51 3.43
CA PRO A 106 5.02 17.70 2.51
C PRO A 106 6.38 17.38 3.12
N ASP A 107 6.57 17.63 4.42
CA ASP A 107 7.85 17.39 5.12
C ASP A 107 8.09 15.89 5.31
N LEU A 108 7.06 15.13 5.69
CA LEU A 108 7.15 13.68 5.77
C LEU A 108 7.39 13.08 4.39
N VAL A 109 6.68 13.54 3.37
CA VAL A 109 6.87 13.08 1.98
C VAL A 109 8.29 13.38 1.48
N ALA A 110 8.83 14.56 1.76
CA ALA A 110 10.20 14.92 1.40
C ALA A 110 11.24 14.06 2.14
N SER A 111 10.97 13.69 3.40
CA SER A 111 11.87 12.82 4.18
C SER A 111 12.01 11.40 3.62
N LEU A 112 11.06 10.95 2.80
CA LEU A 112 11.15 9.66 2.09
C LEU A 112 12.15 9.69 0.92
N GLY A 113 12.81 10.81 0.66
CA GLY A 113 13.82 10.97 -0.38
C GLY A 113 13.27 11.31 -1.76
N PRO A 114 14.10 11.19 -2.81
CA PRO A 114 13.73 11.62 -4.17
C PRO A 114 12.50 10.92 -4.75
N LEU A 115 12.26 9.67 -4.35
CA LEU A 115 11.06 8.92 -4.77
C LEU A 115 9.80 9.35 -3.99
N GLY A 116 9.96 9.93 -2.81
CA GLY A 116 8.89 10.30 -1.87
C GLY A 116 7.73 11.05 -2.52
N PRO A 117 7.95 12.20 -3.17
CA PRO A 117 6.87 12.97 -3.80
C PRO A 117 6.09 12.20 -4.88
N ARG A 118 6.79 11.38 -5.70
CA ARG A 118 6.17 10.59 -6.77
C ARG A 118 5.37 9.42 -6.19
N LEU A 119 5.95 8.72 -5.22
CA LEU A 119 5.28 7.66 -4.48
C LEU A 119 4.03 8.21 -3.77
N ALA A 120 4.15 9.36 -3.13
CA ALA A 120 3.04 9.98 -2.41
C ALA A 120 1.89 10.38 -3.36
N LEU A 121 2.20 10.95 -4.52
CA LEU A 121 1.19 11.26 -5.54
C LEU A 121 0.46 9.99 -6.00
N TYR A 122 1.22 8.94 -6.32
CA TYR A 122 0.65 7.66 -6.74
C TYR A 122 -0.26 7.06 -5.65
N LEU A 123 0.21 6.97 -4.41
CA LEU A 123 -0.57 6.41 -3.30
C LEU A 123 -1.79 7.27 -2.95
N LYS A 124 -1.72 8.60 -3.09
CA LYS A 124 -2.89 9.47 -2.90
C LYS A 124 -4.01 9.08 -3.85
N VAL A 125 -3.70 8.97 -5.14
CA VAL A 125 -4.69 8.64 -6.17
C VAL A 125 -5.30 7.26 -5.93
N VAL A 126 -4.51 6.28 -5.48
CA VAL A 126 -5.02 4.92 -5.24
C VAL A 126 -5.81 4.83 -3.94
N PHE A 127 -5.36 5.44 -2.84
CA PHE A 127 -5.87 5.11 -1.51
C PHE A 127 -6.62 6.22 -0.80
N ALA A 128 -6.28 7.50 -0.99
CA ALA A 128 -6.62 8.54 -0.01
C ALA A 128 -7.28 9.80 -0.57
N ASP A 129 -7.14 10.09 -1.87
CA ASP A 129 -7.75 11.27 -2.49
C ASP A 129 -9.13 10.89 -3.06
N PRO A 130 -10.21 11.60 -2.67
CA PRO A 130 -11.57 11.33 -3.14
C PRO A 130 -11.76 11.58 -4.64
N ARG A 131 -10.81 12.25 -5.31
CA ARG A 131 -10.80 12.42 -6.77
C ARG A 131 -10.17 11.22 -7.49
N GLY A 132 -9.55 10.30 -6.74
CA GLY A 132 -8.97 9.05 -7.21
C GLY A 132 -9.85 7.85 -6.92
N MET A 133 -9.24 6.67 -6.76
CA MET A 133 -9.97 5.45 -6.36
C MET A 133 -10.33 5.43 -4.88
N ASN A 134 -9.62 6.20 -4.06
CA ASN A 134 -9.91 6.39 -2.64
C ASN A 134 -10.04 5.07 -1.83
N LEU A 135 -9.35 3.99 -2.27
CA LEU A 135 -9.60 2.62 -1.83
C LEU A 135 -9.56 2.46 -0.31
N ARG A 136 -8.65 3.16 0.39
CA ARG A 136 -8.53 3.04 1.85
C ARG A 136 -9.75 3.62 2.56
N ASN A 137 -10.32 4.71 2.06
CA ASN A 137 -11.47 5.35 2.68
C ASN A 137 -12.78 4.64 2.32
N GLU A 138 -13.00 4.32 1.04
CA GLU A 138 -14.20 3.56 0.61
C GLU A 138 -14.30 2.24 1.37
N PHE A 139 -13.16 1.57 1.52
CA PHE A 139 -13.05 0.35 2.28
C PHE A 139 -13.28 0.57 3.79
N ALA A 140 -12.58 1.52 4.42
CA ALA A 140 -12.66 1.72 5.87
C ALA A 140 -14.02 2.23 6.34
N HIS A 141 -14.78 2.89 5.46
CA HIS A 141 -16.13 3.38 5.75
C HIS A 141 -17.22 2.41 5.31
N GLY A 142 -16.87 1.25 4.73
CA GLY A 142 -17.84 0.26 4.26
C GLY A 142 -18.71 0.79 3.11
N LEU A 143 -18.18 1.73 2.33
CA LEU A 143 -18.87 2.37 1.20
C LEU A 143 -18.65 1.60 -0.11
N MET A 144 -17.73 0.62 -0.11
CA MET A 144 -17.42 -0.18 -1.28
C MET A 144 -18.53 -1.20 -1.55
N ASP A 145 -19.17 -1.07 -2.70
CA ASP A 145 -20.18 -2.02 -3.18
C ASP A 145 -19.52 -3.32 -3.68
N ALA A 146 -20.29 -4.42 -3.74
CA ALA A 146 -19.77 -5.72 -4.15
C ALA A 146 -19.19 -5.70 -5.57
N GLU A 147 -19.72 -4.85 -6.43
CA GLU A 147 -19.30 -4.65 -7.82
C GLU A 147 -17.93 -3.94 -7.92
N GLU A 148 -17.55 -3.16 -6.91
CA GLU A 148 -16.27 -2.45 -6.85
C GLU A 148 -15.13 -3.36 -6.39
N VAL A 149 -15.47 -4.46 -5.69
CA VAL A 149 -14.55 -5.53 -5.30
C VAL A 149 -14.15 -6.33 -6.54
N SER A 150 -13.06 -5.89 -7.17
CA SER A 150 -12.60 -6.43 -8.44
C SER A 150 -11.12 -6.82 -8.40
N GLU A 151 -10.72 -7.68 -9.35
CA GLU A 151 -9.31 -7.98 -9.58
C GLU A 151 -8.50 -6.72 -9.91
N GLY A 152 -9.10 -5.76 -10.63
CA GLY A 152 -8.46 -4.49 -10.95
C GLY A 152 -8.08 -3.68 -9.71
N ALA A 153 -8.98 -3.61 -8.71
CA ALA A 153 -8.69 -2.96 -7.44
C ALA A 153 -7.54 -3.67 -6.70
N VAL A 154 -7.57 -5.00 -6.65
CA VAL A 154 -6.51 -5.81 -6.02
C VAL A 154 -5.17 -5.59 -6.72
N LEU A 155 -5.14 -5.55 -8.05
CA LEU A 155 -3.92 -5.32 -8.82
C LEU A 155 -3.29 -3.96 -8.51
N TRP A 156 -4.08 -2.91 -8.29
CA TRP A 156 -3.53 -1.62 -7.85
C TRP A 156 -2.92 -1.69 -6.45
N VAL A 157 -3.50 -2.46 -5.54
CA VAL A 157 -2.93 -2.70 -4.21
C VAL A 157 -1.63 -3.49 -4.31
N ILE A 158 -1.59 -4.57 -5.10
CA ILE A 158 -0.38 -5.36 -5.34
C ILE A 158 0.71 -4.50 -5.98
N HIS A 159 0.37 -3.76 -7.03
CA HIS A 159 1.31 -2.86 -7.70
C HIS A 159 1.88 -1.82 -6.73
N SER A 160 1.07 -1.32 -5.79
CA SER A 160 1.54 -0.39 -4.76
C SER A 160 2.59 -1.03 -3.84
N LEU A 161 2.42 -2.29 -3.46
CA LEU A 161 3.44 -3.04 -2.70
C LEU A 161 4.73 -3.23 -3.51
N LEU A 162 4.62 -3.54 -4.81
CA LEU A 162 5.77 -3.67 -5.70
C LEU A 162 6.55 -2.35 -5.85
N VAL A 163 5.83 -1.22 -5.99
CA VAL A 163 6.41 0.12 -6.10
C VAL A 163 7.03 0.58 -4.79
N ILE A 164 6.39 0.33 -3.65
CA ILE A 164 6.97 0.59 -2.32
C ILE A 164 8.29 -0.17 -2.16
N ALA A 165 8.37 -1.41 -2.65
CA ALA A 165 9.60 -2.19 -2.60
C ALA A 165 10.74 -1.64 -3.46
N LEU A 166 10.48 -0.67 -4.36
CA LEU A 166 11.52 0.06 -5.10
C LEU A 166 12.13 1.21 -4.29
N TRP A 167 11.49 1.62 -3.19
CA TRP A 167 11.99 2.66 -2.33
C TRP A 167 13.36 2.28 -1.74
N GLN A 168 14.21 3.30 -1.60
CA GLN A 168 15.51 3.21 -0.96
C GLN A 168 15.54 4.25 0.14
N LYS A 169 15.94 3.82 1.34
CA LYS A 169 16.19 4.74 2.44
C LYS A 169 17.25 5.75 1.98
N PRO A 170 16.99 7.07 2.08
CA PRO A 170 17.99 8.08 1.78
C PRO A 170 19.18 7.99 2.74
N ASP A 171 20.39 8.23 2.22
CA ASP A 171 21.60 8.29 3.03
C ASP A 171 21.51 9.44 4.05
N GLY A 172 21.96 9.19 5.29
CA GLY A 172 22.03 10.22 6.34
C GLY A 172 20.70 10.56 7.04
N ALA A 173 19.66 9.73 6.87
CA ALA A 173 18.40 9.82 7.61
C ALA A 173 18.40 9.00 8.91
#